data_AF-A0A4P5X2P4-F1
#
_entry.id   AF-A0A4P5X2P4-F1
#
_cell.length_a   1.000
_cell.length_b   1.000
_cell.length_c   1.000
_cell.angle_alpha   90.00
_cell.angle_beta   90.00
_cell.angle_gamma   90.00
#
_symmetry.space_group_name_H-M   'P 1'
#
loop_
_entity.id
_entity.type
_entity.pdbx_description
1 polymer ?
#
loop_
_entity_poly.entity_id
_entity_poly.type
_entity_poly.pdbx_seq_one_letter_code
_entity_poly.pdbx_strand_id
1 'polypeptide(L)'
;MAQAFRLRDDSDFARCESMPDDTFDWLETDYIGELLHEHYADRDPMRIGFVELKKLVMALPGFKERPGHVVNEKILEHIQAAWIEQRQGGRKSEDEE
;
A
#
# COMPACT_ATOMS: atom_id res chain seq x y z
N MET A 1 -6.01 -16.50 14.71
CA MET A 1 -4.58 -16.14 14.72
C MET A 1 -4.49 -14.67 14.37
N ALA A 2 -4.46 -13.82 15.40
CA ALA A 2 -4.35 -12.38 15.26
C ALA A 2 -2.87 -12.05 15.09
N GLN A 3 -2.49 -11.41 13.98
CA GLN A 3 -1.14 -10.88 13.87
C GLN A 3 -0.99 -9.75 14.87
N ALA A 4 0.01 -9.94 15.72
CA ALA A 4 0.34 -9.06 16.81
C ALA A 4 0.70 -7.69 16.24
N PHE A 5 -0.22 -6.76 16.46
CA PHE A 5 -0.02 -5.33 16.53
C PHE A 5 1.13 -5.04 17.51
N ARG A 6 2.37 -5.13 17.03
CA ARG A 6 3.43 -4.27 17.54
C ARG A 6 3.46 -3.07 16.63
N LEU A 7 2.48 -2.18 16.85
CA LEU A 7 2.72 -0.79 16.58
C LEU A 7 3.96 -0.42 17.37
N ARG A 8 4.97 0.02 16.64
CA ARG A 8 6.13 0.66 17.20
C ARG A 8 5.61 1.98 17.78
N ASP A 9 5.46 1.95 19.09
CA ASP A 9 5.58 3.07 20.02
C ASP A 9 4.54 4.20 19.89
N ASP A 10 3.51 4.07 20.71
CA ASP A 10 2.76 5.21 21.25
C ASP A 10 3.70 5.93 22.24
N SER A 11 4.45 6.93 21.79
CA SER A 11 5.15 7.89 22.65
C SER A 11 5.48 9.17 21.87
N ASP A 12 4.52 10.09 21.96
CA ASP A 12 4.78 11.45 22.42
C ASP A 12 6.27 11.78 22.64
N PHE A 13 6.92 12.35 21.62
CA PHE A 13 8.02 13.27 21.89
C PHE A 13 8.06 14.35 20.84
N ALA A 14 7.33 15.42 21.15
CA ALA A 14 7.62 16.79 20.79
C ALA A 14 9.07 17.05 20.33
N ARG A 15 9.35 16.91 19.03
CA ARG A 15 10.45 17.61 18.39
C ARG A 15 9.98 18.26 17.10
N CYS A 16 9.80 19.57 17.24
CA CYS A 16 9.79 20.54 16.15
C CYS A 16 11.09 20.38 15.35
N GLU A 17 11.05 19.65 14.24
CA GLU A 17 11.93 19.77 13.06
C GLU A 17 11.28 18.96 11.92
N SER A 18 10.95 19.63 10.83
CA SER A 18 10.25 19.09 9.66
C SER A 18 10.75 17.72 9.20
N MET A 19 9.91 16.68 9.30
CA MET A 19 10.02 15.51 8.42
C MET A 19 9.10 15.81 7.21
N PRO A 20 9.65 15.95 5.99
CA PRO A 20 8.84 16.29 4.84
C PRO A 20 8.00 15.08 4.45
N ASP A 21 6.68 15.23 4.52
CA ASP A 21 5.68 14.62 3.63
C ASP A 21 6.01 13.20 3.08
N ASP A 22 6.17 12.18 3.93
CA ASP A 22 6.06 10.77 3.49
C ASP A 22 4.57 10.40 3.29
N THR A 23 3.84 11.31 2.65
CA THR A 23 2.42 11.18 2.42
C THR A 23 2.20 10.74 0.98
N PHE A 24 1.69 9.53 0.80
CA PHE A 24 1.42 8.98 -0.53
C PHE A 24 -0.08 8.96 -0.83
N ASP A 25 -0.41 8.99 -2.11
CA ASP A 25 -1.78 8.95 -2.60
C ASP A 25 -2.00 7.79 -3.56
N TRP A 26 -3.21 7.71 -4.12
CA TRP A 26 -3.63 6.66 -5.05
C TRP A 26 -2.72 6.52 -6.30
N LEU A 27 -1.89 7.51 -6.64
CA LEU A 27 -1.00 7.44 -7.80
C LEU A 27 0.23 6.57 -7.55
N GLU A 28 0.62 6.42 -6.29
CA GLU A 28 1.80 5.66 -5.87
C GLU A 28 1.49 4.16 -5.84
N THR A 29 1.06 3.59 -6.98
CA THR A 29 0.51 2.22 -7.03
C THR A 29 1.53 1.15 -6.68
N ASP A 30 2.78 1.34 -7.09
CA ASP A 30 3.89 0.43 -6.79
C ASP A 30 4.23 0.46 -5.29
N TYR A 31 4.34 1.67 -4.72
CA TYR A 31 4.61 1.86 -3.30
C TYR A 31 3.48 1.31 -2.42
N ILE A 32 2.22 1.55 -2.80
CA ILE A 32 1.06 0.96 -2.12
C ILE A 32 1.14 -0.58 -2.19
N GLY A 33 1.48 -1.15 -3.34
CA GLY A 33 1.63 -2.59 -3.52
C GLY A 33 2.70 -3.21 -2.61
N GLU A 34 3.85 -2.54 -2.47
CA GLU A 34 4.92 -2.90 -1.55
C GLU A 34 4.45 -2.85 -0.08
N LEU A 35 3.84 -1.74 0.34
CA LEU A 35 3.29 -1.60 1.70
C LEU A 35 2.22 -2.66 2.00
N LEU A 36 1.35 -2.97 1.05
CA LEU A 36 0.37 -4.03 1.21
C LEU A 36 1.04 -5.41 1.32
N HIS A 37 2.14 -5.65 0.60
CA HIS A 37 2.92 -6.87 0.73
C HIS A 37 3.57 -6.98 2.12
N GLU A 38 4.17 -5.90 2.62
CA GLU A 38 4.81 -5.88 3.95
C GLU A 38 3.81 -6.00 5.10
N HIS A 39 2.72 -5.23 5.05
CA HIS A 39 1.71 -5.19 6.11
C HIS A 39 0.70 -6.35 6.06
N TYR A 40 0.42 -6.86 4.86
CA TYR A 40 -0.61 -7.88 4.62
C TYR A 40 -0.06 -9.07 3.83
N ALA A 41 1.15 -9.53 4.14
CA ALA A 41 1.81 -10.66 3.48
C ALA A 41 0.96 -11.94 3.42
N ASP A 42 0.09 -12.17 4.41
CA ASP A 42 -0.78 -13.35 4.50
C ASP A 42 -2.02 -13.27 3.61
N ARG A 43 -2.36 -12.09 3.10
CA ARG A 43 -3.52 -11.91 2.24
C ARG A 43 -3.17 -12.12 0.78
N ASP A 44 -4.10 -12.73 0.06
CA ASP A 44 -3.93 -13.00 -1.36
C ASP A 44 -4.55 -11.88 -2.21
N PRO A 45 -3.75 -11.04 -2.88
CA PRO A 45 -4.27 -9.97 -3.73
C PRO A 45 -5.18 -10.48 -4.83
N MET A 46 -4.99 -11.70 -5.34
CA MET A 46 -5.86 -12.28 -6.39
C MET A 46 -7.26 -12.63 -5.88
N ARG A 47 -7.44 -12.77 -4.56
CA ARG A 47 -8.72 -13.10 -3.92
C ARG A 47 -9.41 -11.88 -3.32
N ILE A 48 -8.73 -10.75 -3.26
CA ILE A 48 -9.25 -9.49 -2.72
C ILE A 48 -9.95 -8.72 -3.86
N GLY A 49 -11.20 -8.32 -3.63
CA GLY A 49 -11.92 -7.42 -4.55
C GLY A 49 -11.55 -5.95 -4.32
N PHE A 50 -11.83 -5.10 -5.31
CA PHE A 50 -11.49 -3.67 -5.29
C PHE A 50 -12.01 -2.90 -4.05
N VAL A 51 -13.19 -3.27 -3.54
CA VAL A 51 -13.76 -2.64 -2.34
C VAL A 51 -12.92 -2.91 -1.10
N GLU A 52 -12.44 -4.14 -0.94
CA GLU A 52 -11.60 -4.52 0.21
C GLU A 52 -10.18 -4.00 0.04
N LEU A 53 -9.63 -4.04 -1.18
CA LEU A 53 -8.33 -3.45 -1.51
C LEU A 53 -8.31 -1.96 -1.11
N LYS A 54 -9.33 -1.20 -1.51
CA LYS A 54 -9.47 0.22 -1.16
C LYS A 54 -9.41 0.44 0.36
N LYS A 55 -10.10 -0.41 1.14
CA LYS A 55 -10.09 -0.30 2.60
C LYS A 55 -8.70 -0.57 3.19
N LEU A 56 -7.97 -1.55 2.65
CA LEU A 56 -6.62 -1.87 3.10
C LEU A 56 -5.66 -0.70 2.83
N VAL A 57 -5.74 -0.10 1.63
CA VAL A 57 -4.93 1.08 1.29
C VAL A 57 -5.24 2.26 2.20
N MET A 58 -6.53 2.54 2.45
CA MET A 58 -6.95 3.60 3.37
C MET A 58 -6.55 3.34 4.84
N ALA A 59 -6.22 2.09 5.19
CA ALA A 59 -5.76 1.71 6.51
C ALA A 59 -4.22 1.78 6.67
N LEU A 60 -3.47 2.05 5.60
CA LEU A 60 -2.02 2.17 5.65
C LEU A 60 -1.60 3.48 6.33
N PRO A 61 -0.54 3.46 7.17
CA PRO A 61 0.02 4.67 7.76
C PRO A 61 0.68 5.53 6.67
N GLY A 62 0.38 6.82 6.65
CA GLY A 62 0.92 7.76 5.64
C GLY A 62 0.06 7.93 4.38
N PHE A 63 -1.03 7.16 4.23
CA PHE A 63 -1.98 7.37 3.15
C PHE A 63 -2.78 8.66 3.36
N LYS A 64 -2.79 9.56 2.35
CA LYS A 64 -3.64 10.75 2.35
C LYS A 64 -4.32 10.93 1.01
N GLU A 65 -5.63 10.78 1.03
CA GLU A 65 -6.47 11.11 -0.13
C GLU A 65 -6.42 12.62 -0.38
N ARG A 66 -5.91 13.03 -1.56
CA ARG A 66 -5.97 14.42 -1.99
C ARG A 66 -7.39 14.76 -2.46
N PRO A 67 -7.99 15.88 -1.99
CA PRO A 67 -9.31 16.30 -2.44
C PRO A 67 -9.29 16.57 -3.94
N GLY A 68 -10.00 15.74 -4.72
CA GLY A 68 -10.08 15.82 -6.18
C GLY A 68 -9.50 14.61 -6.92
N HIS A 69 -8.76 13.73 -6.25
CA HIS A 69 -8.29 12.48 -6.85
C HIS A 69 -9.35 11.39 -6.70
N VAL A 70 -10.11 11.17 -7.78
CA VAL A 70 -11.07 10.05 -7.84
C VAL A 70 -10.29 8.76 -8.05
N VAL A 71 -10.40 7.84 -7.10
CA VAL A 71 -9.88 6.48 -7.29
C VAL A 71 -10.72 5.80 -8.38
N ASN A 72 -10.06 5.44 -9.49
CA ASN A 72 -10.67 4.71 -10.59
C ASN A 72 -10.33 3.22 -10.50
N GLU A 73 -11.13 2.36 -11.15
CA GLU A 73 -10.90 0.92 -11.18
C GLU A 73 -9.51 0.56 -11.72
N LYS A 74 -9.00 1.31 -12.72
CA LYS A 74 -7.64 1.14 -13.26
C LYS A 74 -6.54 1.36 -12.21
N ILE A 75 -6.72 2.30 -11.29
CA ILE A 75 -5.73 2.56 -10.25
C ILE A 75 -5.68 1.38 -9.28
N LEU A 76 -6.85 0.88 -8.89
CA LEU A 76 -6.97 -0.29 -8.01
C LEU A 76 -6.43 -1.56 -8.69
N GLU A 77 -6.65 -1.71 -9.99
CA GLU A 77 -6.06 -2.77 -10.81
C GLU A 77 -4.53 -2.71 -10.82
N HIS A 78 -3.94 -1.52 -11.00
CA HIS A 78 -2.48 -1.33 -10.94
C HIS A 78 -1.90 -1.64 -9.56
N ILE A 79 -2.55 -1.18 -8.49
CA ILE A 79 -2.15 -1.51 -7.11
C ILE A 79 -2.19 -3.03 -6.89
N GLN A 80 -3.26 -3.68 -7.35
CA GLN A 80 -3.42 -5.12 -7.23
C GLN A 80 -2.32 -5.86 -8.03
N ALA A 81 -2.01 -5.40 -9.24
CA ALA A 81 -0.95 -5.96 -10.08
C ALA A 81 0.44 -5.81 -9.42
N ALA A 82 0.77 -4.62 -8.90
CA ALA A 82 2.02 -4.38 -8.17
C ALA A 82 2.13 -5.31 -6.95
N TRP A 83 1.06 -5.44 -6.17
CA TRP A 83 1.06 -6.34 -5.01
C TRP A 83 1.23 -7.82 -5.40
N ILE A 84 0.58 -8.25 -6.49
CA ILE A 84 0.75 -9.60 -7.04
C ILE A 84 2.21 -9.82 -7.48
N GLU A 85 2.81 -8.86 -8.18
CA GLU A 85 4.20 -8.93 -8.65
C GLU A 85 5.18 -9.10 -7.49
N GLN A 86 5.02 -8.31 -6.41
CA GLN A 86 5.83 -8.45 -5.20
C GLN A 86 5.66 -9.84 -4.58
N ARG A 87 4.43 -10.35 -4.49
CA ARG A 87 4.13 -11.69 -3.97
C ARG A 87 4.72 -12.82 -4.83
N GLN A 88 4.75 -12.66 -6.15
CA GLN A 88 5.25 -13.67 -7.09
C GLN A 88 6.79 -13.68 -7.18
N GLY A 89 7.49 -12.79 -6.46
CA GLY A 89 8.94 -12.78 -6.36
C GLY A 89 9.63 -11.81 -7.32
N GLY A 90 8.99 -10.68 -7.64
CA GLY A 90 9.66 -9.48 -8.14
C GLY A 90 10.47 -9.64 -9.43
N ARG A 91 10.16 -10.62 -10.27
CA ARG A 91 10.84 -10.81 -11.54
C ARG A 91 10.07 -10.11 -12.65
N LYS A 92 10.33 -8.82 -12.82
CA LYS A 92 10.33 -8.26 -14.17
C LYS A 92 11.48 -8.94 -14.91
N SER A 93 11.21 -10.14 -15.42
CA SER A 93 11.99 -10.65 -16.55
C SER A 93 11.62 -9.71 -17.69
N GLU A 94 12.54 -8.81 -18.02
CA GLU A 94 12.53 -8.05 -19.25
C GLU A 94 12.68 -9.06 -20.41
N ASP A 95 11.56 -9.64 -20.84
CA ASP A 95 11.45 -10.51 -22.00
C ASP A 95 10.15 -10.02 -22.70
N GLU A 96 10.10 -9.56 -23.96
CA GLU A 96 10.89 -9.92 -25.13
C GLU A 96 10.94 -8.77 -26.17
N GLU A 97 12.09 -8.72 -26.84
CA GLU A 97 12.49 -8.26 -28.19
C GLU A 97 11.44 -7.72 -29.20
#